data_AF-A0A4Y2R813-F1
#
_entry.id   AF-A0A4Y2R813-F1
#
_cell.length_a   1.000
_cell.length_b   1.000
_cell.length_c   1.000
_cell.angle_alpha   90.00
_cell.angle_beta   90.00
_cell.angle_gamma   90.00
#
_symmetry.space_group_name_H-M   'P 1'
#
loop_
_entity.id
_entity.type
_entity.pdbx_description
1 polymer ?
#
loop_
_entity_poly.entity_id
_entity_poly.type
_entity_poly.pdbx_seq_one_letter_code
_entity_poly.pdbx_strand_id
1 'polypeptide(L)'
;MPTSVPTCHYLGPERIVEPMRTKFNKNIHMWSEFDSVLTNLQQILELEFPSPTTSVKEEFCMECGICYSYLLGEAIPEMTCDNPDCNQPFHHACLYEYIRMLPDVRSSFNKLFGQCPYCSQSIELRNHYISYSFVWYVGL
;
A
#
# COMPACT_ATOMS: atom_id res chain seq x y z
N MET A 1 4.09 26.19 -9.42
CA MET A 1 3.54 24.86 -9.08
C MET A 1 2.55 25.06 -7.93
N PRO A 2 1.53 24.20 -7.72
CA PRO A 2 0.69 24.33 -6.55
C PRO A 2 1.57 24.15 -5.30
N THR A 3 1.70 25.21 -4.51
CA THR A 3 2.45 25.23 -3.25
C THR A 3 1.56 24.95 -2.05
N SER A 4 0.29 24.65 -2.29
CA SER A 4 -0.68 24.21 -1.29
C SER A 4 -0.37 22.80 -0.80
N VAL A 5 -0.83 22.47 0.42
CA VAL A 5 -0.71 21.14 1.02
C VAL A 5 -1.29 20.06 0.08
N PRO A 6 -0.53 19.01 -0.28
CA PRO A 6 -1.00 17.94 -1.15
C PRO A 6 -1.84 16.91 -0.40
N THR A 7 -2.63 16.13 -1.14
CA THR A 7 -3.25 14.90 -0.61
C THR A 7 -2.21 13.78 -0.59
N CYS A 8 -1.81 13.33 0.60
CA CYS A 8 -0.84 12.26 0.78
C CYS A 8 -1.53 10.90 0.95
N HIS A 9 -1.17 9.93 0.11
CA HIS A 9 -1.54 8.52 0.26
C HIS A 9 -0.31 7.75 0.72
N TYR A 10 -0.36 7.16 1.91
CA TYR A 10 0.73 6.39 2.49
C TYR A 10 0.55 4.91 2.15
N LEU A 11 1.64 4.26 1.74
CA LEU A 11 1.65 2.85 1.35
C LEU A 11 2.54 2.05 2.31
N GLY A 12 2.11 0.85 2.67
CA GLY A 12 2.85 -0.07 3.53
C GLY A 12 2.13 -0.41 4.85
N PRO A 13 2.79 -1.16 5.74
CA PRO A 13 2.18 -1.63 6.98
C PRO A 13 1.79 -0.49 7.92
N GLU A 14 0.66 -0.63 8.62
CA GLU A 14 0.10 0.42 9.49
C GLU A 14 1.11 0.89 10.56
N ARG A 15 1.92 -0.04 11.10
CA ARG A 15 2.97 0.28 12.08
C ARG A 15 4.06 1.25 11.55
N ILE A 16 4.23 1.32 10.23
CA ILE A 16 5.15 2.24 9.55
C ILE A 16 4.42 3.52 9.14
N VAL A 17 3.17 3.39 8.68
CA VAL A 17 2.34 4.49 8.18
C VAL A 17 1.83 5.41 9.29
N GLU A 18 1.36 4.87 10.43
CA GLU A 18 0.79 5.68 11.52
C GLU A 18 1.76 6.71 12.11
N PRO A 19 3.05 6.38 12.36
CA PRO A 19 4.03 7.37 12.75
C PRO A 19 4.17 8.51 11.74
N MET A 20 4.18 8.20 10.44
CA MET A 20 4.26 9.21 9.37
C MET A 20 3.01 10.10 9.35
N ARG A 21 1.82 9.50 9.45
CA ARG A 21 0.54 10.21 9.50
C ARG A 21 0.48 11.14 10.72
N THR A 22 0.93 10.65 11.87
CA THR A 22 0.95 11.42 13.13
C THR A 22 1.89 12.61 13.03
N LYS A 23 3.12 12.41 12.53
CA LYS A 23 4.07 13.52 12.30
C LYS A 23 3.52 14.55 11.32
N PHE A 24 2.95 14.08 10.20
CA PHE A 24 2.36 14.96 9.21
C PHE A 24 1.27 15.85 9.81
N ASN A 25 0.29 15.25 10.48
CA ASN A 25 -0.83 15.99 11.08
C ASN A 25 -0.37 16.94 12.19
N LYS A 26 0.61 16.53 13.01
CA LYS A 26 1.16 17.36 14.08
C LYS A 26 1.90 18.59 13.53
N ASN A 27 2.70 18.40 12.49
CA ASN A 27 3.62 19.41 11.97
C ASN A 27 3.06 20.17 10.75
N ILE A 28 1.83 19.88 10.30
CA ILE A 28 1.25 20.49 9.08
C ILE A 28 1.20 22.02 9.09
N HIS A 29 1.12 22.60 10.28
CA HIS A 29 1.14 24.05 10.50
C HIS A 29 2.48 24.71 10.11
N MET A 30 3.54 23.92 9.94
CA MET A 30 4.84 24.37 9.46
C MET A 30 4.91 24.48 7.94
N TRP A 31 3.87 24.03 7.22
CA TRP A 31 3.84 24.10 5.76
C TRP A 31 3.96 25.55 5.27
N SER A 32 4.91 25.78 4.37
CA SER A 32 5.22 27.08 3.79
C SER A 32 5.01 27.05 2.28
N GLU A 33 4.19 27.98 1.76
CA GLU A 33 3.98 28.13 0.32
C GLU A 33 5.22 28.67 -0.42
N PHE A 34 6.23 29.15 0.32
CA PHE A 34 7.49 29.64 -0.24
C PHE A 34 8.53 28.52 -0.42
N ASP A 35 8.33 27.40 0.28
CA ASP A 35 9.21 26.24 0.22
C ASP A 35 8.74 25.22 -0.81
N SER A 36 9.68 24.41 -1.32
CA SER A 36 9.33 23.31 -2.22
C SER A 36 8.52 22.24 -1.48
N VAL A 37 7.68 21.48 -2.20
CA VAL A 37 6.94 20.34 -1.64
C VAL A 37 7.90 19.35 -0.95
N LEU A 38 9.05 19.08 -1.56
CA LEU A 38 10.05 18.18 -0.98
C LEU A 38 10.58 18.72 0.36
N THR A 39 10.97 19.99 0.40
CA THR A 39 11.48 20.65 1.61
C THR A 39 10.44 20.62 2.73
N ASN A 40 9.19 20.98 2.41
CA ASN A 40 8.08 20.91 3.37
C ASN A 40 7.89 19.49 3.91
N LEU A 41 7.84 18.48 3.03
CA LEU A 41 7.64 17.08 3.45
C LEU A 41 8.79 16.56 4.31
N GLN A 42 10.04 16.90 4.00
CA GLN A 42 11.20 16.53 4.82
C GLN A 42 11.13 17.12 6.23
N GLN A 43 10.75 18.40 6.34
CA GLN A 43 10.62 19.08 7.63
C GLN A 43 9.44 18.54 8.44
N ILE A 44 8.27 18.41 7.81
CA ILE A 44 7.03 17.97 8.46
C ILE A 44 7.14 16.52 8.95
N LEU A 45 7.68 15.64 8.12
CA LEU A 45 7.85 14.23 8.45
C LEU A 45 9.15 13.96 9.24
N GLU A 46 10.00 14.97 9.39
CA GLU A 46 11.31 14.90 10.06
C GLU A 46 12.14 13.73 9.51
N LEU A 47 12.24 13.64 8.18
CA LEU A 47 12.96 12.57 7.49
C LEU A 47 13.65 13.07 6.24
N GLU A 48 14.77 12.44 5.91
CA GLU A 48 15.47 12.68 4.66
C GLU A 48 14.94 11.74 3.59
N PHE A 49 14.50 12.30 2.46
CA PHE A 49 14.05 11.50 1.33
C PHE A 49 15.26 10.98 0.55
N PRO A 50 15.21 9.73 0.05
CA PRO A 50 16.26 9.18 -0.80
C PRO A 50 16.39 9.99 -2.09
N SER A 51 17.63 10.21 -2.53
CA SER A 51 17.94 10.89 -3.79
C SER A 51 18.19 9.86 -4.91
N PRO A 52 17.68 10.07 -6.14
CA PRO A 52 17.96 9.20 -7.27
C PRO A 52 19.46 8.97 -7.55
N THR A 53 20.33 9.89 -7.13
CA THR A 53 21.78 9.80 -7.31
C THR A 53 22.45 8.84 -6.31
N THR A 54 21.85 8.67 -5.13
CA THR A 54 22.46 7.92 -4.01
C THR A 54 21.81 6.56 -3.78
N SER A 55 20.63 6.33 -4.35
CA SER A 55 19.80 5.19 -4.00
C SER A 55 19.75 4.17 -5.14
N VAL A 56 19.82 2.87 -4.81
CA VAL A 56 19.75 1.80 -5.82
C VAL A 56 18.29 1.52 -6.18
N LYS A 57 18.00 1.29 -7.45
CA LYS A 57 16.62 1.16 -7.96
C LYS A 57 15.88 0.00 -7.30
N GLU A 58 16.60 -1.07 -6.98
CA GLU A 58 16.11 -2.29 -6.35
C GLU A 58 15.56 -2.05 -4.93
N GLU A 59 15.97 -0.96 -4.25
CA GLU A 59 15.39 -0.56 -2.96
C GLU A 59 13.95 -0.03 -3.09
N PHE A 60 13.53 0.41 -4.28
CA PHE A 60 12.22 1.06 -4.50
C PHE A 60 11.27 0.23 -5.38
N CYS A 61 11.82 -0.65 -6.21
CA CYS A 61 11.04 -1.52 -7.09
C CYS A 61 10.78 -2.88 -6.45
N MET A 62 10.07 -2.90 -5.31
CA MET A 62 9.69 -4.17 -4.69
C MET A 62 8.64 -4.89 -5.55
N GLU A 63 9.00 -6.04 -6.09
CA GLU A 63 8.14 -6.85 -6.94
C GLU A 63 7.05 -7.57 -6.15
N CYS A 64 5.90 -7.79 -6.79
CA CYS A 64 4.84 -8.59 -6.18
C CYS A 64 5.31 -10.04 -5.97
N GLY A 65 5.13 -10.57 -4.76
CA GLY A 65 5.48 -11.96 -4.41
C GLY A 65 4.65 -13.06 -5.11
N ILE A 66 3.74 -12.71 -6.02
CA ILE A 66 2.93 -13.70 -6.76
C ILE A 66 3.26 -13.66 -8.25
N CYS A 67 3.25 -12.47 -8.87
CA CYS A 67 3.51 -12.34 -10.30
C CYS A 67 4.96 -11.94 -10.65
N TYR A 68 5.80 -11.67 -9.64
CA TYR A 68 7.20 -11.24 -9.80
C TYR A 68 7.38 -10.04 -10.73
N SER A 69 6.39 -9.15 -10.74
CA SER A 69 6.44 -7.90 -11.46
C SER A 69 6.20 -6.74 -10.50
N TYR A 70 6.83 -5.61 -10.75
CA TYR A 70 6.48 -4.35 -10.11
C TYR A 70 5.15 -3.81 -10.66
N LEU A 71 4.91 -3.90 -11.97
CA LEU A 71 3.68 -3.40 -12.60
C LEU A 71 2.78 -4.54 -13.07
N LEU A 72 1.51 -4.50 -12.65
CA LEU A 72 0.43 -5.30 -13.23
C LEU A 72 -0.55 -4.33 -13.91
N GLY A 73 -0.32 -4.06 -15.20
CA GLY A 73 -0.92 -2.91 -15.86
C GLY A 73 -0.36 -1.62 -15.27
N GLU A 74 -1.23 -0.83 -14.63
CA GLU A 74 -0.85 0.39 -13.90
C GLU A 74 -0.77 0.18 -12.37
N ALA A 75 -1.13 -1.01 -11.87
CA ALA A 75 -1.11 -1.30 -10.45
C ALA A 75 0.30 -1.63 -9.95
N ILE A 76 0.64 -1.13 -8.77
CA ILE A 76 1.87 -1.44 -8.02
C ILE A 76 1.56 -2.37 -6.83
N PRO A 77 2.58 -3.01 -6.21
CA PRO A 77 2.37 -3.91 -5.09
C PRO A 77 2.08 -3.13 -3.80
N GLU A 78 0.87 -2.59 -3.70
CA GLU A 78 0.43 -1.71 -2.61
C GLU A 78 0.08 -2.44 -1.31
N MET A 79 -0.15 -3.76 -1.36
CA MET A 79 -0.49 -4.58 -0.20
C MET A 79 0.76 -5.26 0.34
N THR A 80 1.05 -5.13 1.64
CA THR A 80 2.17 -5.80 2.30
C THR A 80 1.68 -6.76 3.37
N CYS A 81 2.38 -7.87 3.57
CA CYS A 81 2.10 -8.74 4.72
C CYS A 81 2.30 -7.99 6.06
N ASP A 82 1.33 -8.12 6.96
CA ASP A 82 1.39 -7.47 8.29
C ASP A 82 2.44 -8.07 9.22
N ASN A 83 2.89 -9.31 8.97
CA ASN A 83 3.97 -9.93 9.71
C ASN A 83 5.28 -9.14 9.51
N PRO A 84 5.85 -8.52 10.57
CA PRO A 84 7.07 -7.73 10.48
C PRO A 84 8.29 -8.51 9.97
N ASP A 85 8.31 -9.83 10.11
CA ASP A 85 9.39 -10.68 9.63
C ASP A 85 9.22 -11.07 8.15
N CYS A 86 8.03 -10.86 7.58
CA CYS A 86 7.72 -11.22 6.19
C CYS A 86 7.77 -10.01 5.25
N ASN A 87 6.94 -8.98 5.50
CA ASN A 87 6.82 -7.77 4.68
C ASN A 87 6.65 -7.96 3.16
N GLN A 88 6.32 -9.16 2.70
CA GLN A 88 6.23 -9.44 1.27
C GLN A 88 5.14 -8.54 0.64
N PRO A 89 5.46 -7.79 -0.43
CA PRO A 89 4.48 -6.96 -1.13
C PRO A 89 3.75 -7.74 -2.22
N PHE A 90 2.51 -7.34 -2.48
CA PHE A 90 1.63 -7.95 -3.45
C PHE A 90 0.77 -6.89 -4.15
N HIS A 91 0.48 -7.10 -5.44
CA HIS A 91 -0.66 -6.43 -6.04
C HIS A 91 -1.94 -6.89 -5.35
N HIS A 92 -2.87 -5.97 -5.16
CA HIS A 92 -4.19 -6.29 -4.60
C HIS A 92 -4.88 -7.41 -5.39
N ALA A 93 -4.92 -7.30 -6.72
CA ALA A 93 -5.53 -8.29 -7.62
C ALA A 93 -4.87 -9.67 -7.52
N CYS A 94 -3.53 -9.74 -7.50
CA CYS A 94 -2.79 -11.00 -7.37
C CYS A 94 -3.14 -11.71 -6.06
N LEU A 95 -3.11 -10.97 -4.95
CA LEU A 95 -3.38 -11.53 -3.63
C LEU A 95 -4.85 -11.91 -3.45
N TYR A 96 -5.77 -11.14 -4.02
CA TYR A 96 -7.20 -11.49 -4.05
C TYR A 96 -7.46 -12.80 -4.79
N GLU A 97 -6.91 -12.95 -6.00
CA GLU A 97 -7.03 -14.18 -6.80
C GLU A 97 -6.42 -15.38 -6.08
N TYR A 98 -5.28 -15.20 -5.40
CA TYR A 98 -4.69 -16.25 -4.58
C TYR A 98 -5.60 -16.67 -3.42
N ILE A 99 -6.05 -15.72 -2.60
CA ILE A 99 -6.82 -16.04 -1.38
C ILE A 99 -8.19 -16.64 -1.71
N ARG A 100 -8.87 -16.15 -2.75
CA ARG A 100 -10.20 -16.71 -3.11
C ARG A 100 -10.13 -18.17 -3.58
N MET A 101 -8.96 -18.67 -3.96
CA MET A 101 -8.73 -20.06 -4.34
C MET A 101 -8.40 -20.97 -3.14
N LEU A 102 -8.20 -20.41 -1.95
CA LEU A 102 -7.91 -21.18 -0.74
C LEU A 102 -9.19 -21.88 -0.22
N PRO A 103 -9.09 -23.14 0.27
CA PRO A 103 -10.24 -23.88 0.77
C PRO A 103 -10.80 -23.33 2.09
N ASP A 104 -9.99 -22.60 2.87
CA ASP A 104 -10.32 -22.03 4.18
C ASP A 104 -10.60 -20.52 4.13
N VAL A 105 -10.83 -19.97 2.94
CA VAL A 105 -11.11 -18.55 2.77
C VAL A 105 -12.36 -18.14 3.54
N ARG A 106 -12.25 -17.04 4.29
CA ARG A 106 -13.40 -16.43 4.96
C ARG A 106 -13.63 -15.04 4.38
N SER A 107 -14.89 -14.69 4.15
CA SER A 107 -15.28 -13.34 3.76
C SER A 107 -16.27 -12.77 4.76
N SER A 108 -16.15 -11.47 5.07
CA SER A 108 -17.13 -10.74 5.86
C SER A 108 -17.30 -9.35 5.30
N PHE A 109 -18.52 -8.98 4.93
CA PHE A 109 -18.83 -7.72 4.23
C PHE A 109 -17.89 -7.48 3.03
N ASN A 110 -17.10 -6.41 3.08
CA ASN A 110 -16.11 -6.03 2.09
C ASN A 110 -14.69 -6.43 2.47
N LYS A 111 -14.51 -7.51 3.23
CA LYS A 111 -13.21 -8.02 3.63
C LYS A 111 -13.07 -9.51 3.31
N LEU A 112 -11.90 -9.89 2.80
CA LEU A 112 -11.47 -11.27 2.56
C LEU A 112 -10.34 -11.58 3.53
N PHE A 113 -10.42 -12.73 4.18
CA PHE A 113 -9.44 -13.21 5.16
C PHE A 113 -8.85 -14.51 4.66
N GLY A 114 -7.52 -14.58 4.67
CA GLY A 114 -6.77 -15.78 4.29
C GLY A 114 -5.40 -15.80 4.94
N GLN A 115 -4.48 -16.52 4.33
CA GLN A 115 -3.11 -16.68 4.80
C GLN A 115 -2.13 -16.12 3.78
N CYS A 116 -1.06 -15.49 4.26
CA CYS A 116 0.04 -15.02 3.41
C CYS A 116 0.70 -16.22 2.69
N PRO A 117 0.97 -16.14 1.37
CA PRO A 117 1.64 -17.23 0.63
C PRO A 117 3.05 -17.57 1.14
N TYR A 118 3.69 -16.67 1.89
CA TYR A 118 5.09 -16.78 2.30
C TYR A 118 5.26 -17.23 3.75
N CYS A 119 4.50 -16.63 4.68
CA CYS A 119 4.65 -16.90 6.11
C CYS A 119 3.44 -17.60 6.74
N SER A 120 2.39 -17.87 5.95
CA SER A 120 1.12 -18.47 6.39
C SER A 120 0.38 -17.71 7.50
N GLN A 121 0.83 -16.49 7.85
CA GLN A 121 0.15 -15.66 8.84
C GLN A 121 -1.10 -15.03 8.23
N SER A 122 -2.08 -14.74 9.08
CA SER A 122 -3.35 -14.16 8.66
C SER A 122 -3.14 -12.83 7.92
N ILE A 123 -3.82 -12.67 6.79
CA ILE A 123 -3.85 -11.43 6.02
C ILE A 123 -5.30 -11.03 5.71
N GLU A 124 -5.59 -9.73 5.79
CA GLU A 124 -6.89 -9.15 5.48
C GLU A 124 -6.79 -8.33 4.19
N LEU A 125 -7.72 -8.55 3.26
CA LEU A 125 -7.88 -7.70 2.07
C LEU A 125 -9.25 -7.06 2.06
N ARG A 126 -9.28 -5.75 1.78
CA ARG A 126 -10.54 -5.09 1.43
C ARG A 126 -10.95 -5.52 0.02
N ASN A 127 -12.15 -6.07 -0.12
CA ASN A 127 -12.72 -6.41 -1.41
C ASN A 127 -13.25 -5.15 -2.10
N HIS A 128 -12.47 -4.58 -3.02
CA HIS A 128 -12.87 -3.43 -3.85
C HIS A 128 -13.87 -3.82 -4.96
N TYR A 129 -14.09 -5.11 -5.21
CA TYR A 129 -14.95 -5.62 -6.28
C TYR A 129 -16.43 -5.76 -5.90
N ILE A 130 -16.85 -5.43 -4.67
CA ILE A 130 -18.28 -5.50 -4.27
C ILE A 130 -19.16 -4.51 -5.07
N SER A 131 -18.59 -3.50 -5.73
CA SER A 131 -19.33 -2.70 -6.71
C SER A 131 -19.54 -3.39 -8.06
N TYR A 132 -18.69 -4.35 -8.44
CA TYR A 132 -18.73 -5.02 -9.75
C TYR A 132 -19.23 -6.47 -9.69
N SER A 133 -19.22 -7.12 -8.53
CA SER A 133 -19.70 -8.50 -8.35
C SER A 133 -21.23 -8.63 -8.38
N PHE A 134 -21.99 -7.53 -8.27
CA PHE A 134 -23.44 -7.57 -8.51
C PHE A 134 -23.81 -7.64 -10.01
N VAL A 135 -22.88 -7.41 -10.93
CA VAL A 135 -23.16 -7.36 -12.37
C VAL A 135 -23.00 -8.73 -13.05
N TRP A 136 -22.36 -9.72 -12.41
CA TRP A 136 -22.09 -11.02 -13.05
C TRP A 136 -22.91 -12.20 -12.49
N TYR A 137 -23.59 -12.05 -11.36
CA TYR A 137 -24.35 -13.16 -10.74
C TYR A 137 -25.88 -13.09 -10.88
N VAL A 138 -26.40 -12.14 -11.66
CA VAL A 138 -27.83 -12.09 -12.04
C VAL A 138 -27.94 -12.30 -13.55
N GLY A 139 -27.68 -13.53 -14.00
CA GLY A 139 -27.59 -13.84 -15.42
C GLY A 139 -27.40 -15.31 -15.76
N LEU A 140 -28.16 -16.20 -15.12
CA LEU A 140 -28.58 -17.50 -15.65
C LEU A 140 -30.02 -17.78 -15.19
#